data_AF-A0A8C9SR80-F1
#
_entry.id   AF-A0A8C9SR80-F1
#
_cell.length_a   1.000
_cell.length_b   1.000
_cell.length_c   1.000
_cell.angle_alpha   90.00
_cell.angle_beta   90.00
_cell.angle_gamma   90.00
#
_symmetry.space_group_name_H-M   'P 1'
#
loop_
_entity.id
_entity.type
_entity.pdbx_description
1 polymer ?
#
loop_
_entity_poly.entity_id
_entity_poly.type
_entity_poly.pdbx_seq_one_letter_code
_entity_poly.pdbx_strand_id
1 'polypeptide(L)'
;MIPIEWVCRRVATGSFLKRNPGVKEGYRFSPVKLEMFFKDDASNDPQWSEEQLIEAKFCFAGLAIGRCEVDIMNRSTVAVFEILEKAWATQNCTLVDMKVEFGVNVMTKELILADVIDNDSWRLWPAGDRSQQKDKQVYRDLKEVTPEAMQMVKRNFEWVSERVQLLLEPQSQGRVVVLMGSASDLAHSERIRSACSSYGIPCDIRVTSAHKGPDETLRIKAQYEGDGVATVFVAVAGRSNGLGPVMSGNTVYPVINCPPLTPDWGAQDIWSSLRMPSGLGCTTVLSPDAAAQSAAQILGLSDHLVWAKLRAAMLNTWISLKQTDRKLQACNL
;
A
#
# COMPACT_ATOMS: atom_id res chain seq x y z
N MET A 1 -8.19 -15.60 -19.59
CA MET A 1 -8.58 -15.50 -18.17
C MET A 1 -8.28 -16.82 -17.51
N ILE A 2 -7.81 -16.80 -16.27
CA ILE A 2 -7.71 -17.99 -15.42
C ILE A 2 -9.10 -18.19 -14.79
N PRO A 3 -9.76 -19.36 -14.92
CA PRO A 3 -11.16 -19.56 -14.53
C PRO A 3 -11.31 -19.76 -13.01
N ILE A 4 -10.74 -18.86 -12.22
CA ILE A 4 -10.78 -18.89 -10.76
C ILE A 4 -11.23 -17.51 -10.26
N GLU A 5 -12.27 -17.54 -9.43
CA GLU A 5 -12.72 -16.41 -8.64
C GLU A 5 -11.94 -16.36 -7.33
N TRP A 6 -11.16 -15.30 -7.14
CA TRP A 6 -10.36 -15.09 -5.94
C TRP A 6 -11.12 -14.20 -4.98
N VAL A 7 -11.59 -14.77 -3.87
CA VAL A 7 -12.41 -14.04 -2.89
C VAL A 7 -11.60 -13.72 -1.65
N CYS A 8 -11.57 -12.46 -1.26
CA CYS A 8 -10.91 -11.97 -0.05
C CYS A 8 -11.95 -11.39 0.92
N ARG A 9 -11.85 -11.71 2.23
CA ARG A 9 -12.82 -11.29 3.25
C ARG A 9 -12.15 -10.66 4.45
N ARG A 10 -12.67 -9.50 4.88
CA ARG A 10 -12.43 -8.93 6.20
C ARG A 10 -13.50 -9.36 7.20
N VAL A 11 -14.75 -9.45 6.77
CA VAL A 11 -15.90 -9.77 7.63
C VAL A 11 -16.63 -11.01 7.11
N ALA A 12 -16.98 -11.92 8.01
CA ALA A 12 -17.75 -13.11 7.69
C ALA A 12 -19.21 -12.74 7.41
N THR A 13 -19.66 -12.99 6.18
CA THR A 13 -21.05 -12.89 5.73
C THR A 13 -21.25 -13.81 4.52
N GLY A 14 -22.46 -13.82 3.95
CA GLY A 14 -22.76 -14.50 2.68
C GLY A 14 -22.45 -16.00 2.69
N SER A 15 -21.80 -16.47 1.61
CA SER A 15 -21.55 -17.91 1.40
C SER A 15 -20.58 -18.51 2.42
N PHE A 16 -19.75 -17.70 3.08
CA PHE A 16 -18.87 -18.16 4.15
C PHE A 16 -19.68 -18.73 5.33
N LEU A 17 -20.73 -18.04 5.76
CA LEU A 17 -21.58 -18.48 6.88
C LEU A 17 -22.33 -19.78 6.55
N LYS A 18 -22.76 -19.95 5.29
CA LYS A 18 -23.41 -21.19 4.83
C LYS A 18 -22.47 -22.40 4.89
N ARG A 19 -21.20 -22.22 4.50
CA ARG A 19 -20.18 -23.28 4.54
C ARG A 19 -19.64 -23.54 5.95
N ASN A 20 -19.78 -22.58 6.88
CA ASN A 20 -19.21 -22.65 8.23
C ASN A 20 -20.30 -22.43 9.30
N PRO A 21 -21.22 -23.40 9.49
CA PRO A 21 -22.26 -23.28 10.50
C PRO A 21 -21.66 -23.10 11.89
N GLY A 22 -22.21 -22.16 12.67
CA GLY A 22 -21.69 -21.77 13.99
C GLY A 22 -20.89 -20.47 13.99
N VAL A 23 -20.35 -20.05 12.84
CA VAL A 23 -19.76 -18.70 12.72
C VAL A 23 -20.88 -17.67 12.65
N LYS A 24 -20.74 -16.59 13.43
CA LYS A 24 -21.70 -15.47 13.43
C LYS A 24 -21.30 -14.43 12.39
N GLU A 25 -22.32 -13.80 11.79
CA GLU A 25 -22.10 -12.63 10.94
C GLU A 25 -21.39 -11.52 11.71
N GLY A 26 -20.48 -10.82 11.03
CA GLY A 26 -19.65 -9.79 11.65
C GLY A 26 -18.33 -10.28 12.22
N TYR A 27 -18.08 -11.60 12.26
CA TYR A 27 -16.76 -12.14 12.63
C TYR A 27 -15.67 -11.54 11.74
N ARG A 28 -14.60 -11.00 12.34
CA ARG A 28 -13.52 -10.33 11.61
C ARG A 28 -12.32 -11.25 11.40
N PHE A 29 -11.83 -11.31 10.16
CA PHE A 29 -10.59 -12.01 9.81
C PHE A 29 -9.39 -11.08 9.94
N SER A 30 -8.36 -11.51 10.65
CA SER A 30 -7.07 -10.83 10.78
C SER A 30 -5.94 -11.86 10.87
N PRO A 31 -5.16 -12.10 9.79
CA PRO A 31 -5.22 -11.46 8.47
C PRO A 31 -6.50 -11.81 7.69
N VAL A 32 -6.74 -11.14 6.55
CA VAL A 32 -7.92 -11.39 5.69
C VAL A 32 -8.00 -12.85 5.24
N LYS A 33 -9.23 -13.37 5.11
CA LYS A 33 -9.45 -14.73 4.62
C LYS A 33 -9.47 -14.75 3.10
N LEU A 34 -8.69 -15.65 2.52
CA LEU A 34 -8.69 -15.93 1.09
C LEU A 34 -9.39 -17.25 0.78
N GLU A 35 -10.15 -17.28 -0.31
CA GLU A 35 -10.83 -18.46 -0.85
C GLU A 35 -10.77 -18.43 -2.39
N MET A 36 -10.83 -19.60 -3.03
CA MET A 36 -10.88 -19.75 -4.49
C MET A 36 -12.14 -20.51 -4.88
N PHE A 37 -12.78 -20.09 -5.98
CA PHE A 37 -13.92 -20.79 -6.57
C PHE A 37 -13.67 -21.00 -8.05
N PHE A 38 -13.86 -22.21 -8.54
CA PHE A 38 -13.72 -22.51 -9.96
C PHE A 38 -14.95 -22.02 -10.70
N LYS A 39 -14.75 -21.29 -11.80
CA LYS A 39 -15.86 -20.77 -12.60
C LYS A 39 -16.55 -21.91 -13.35
N ASP A 40 -17.73 -22.27 -12.86
CA ASP A 40 -18.62 -23.27 -13.45
C ASP A 40 -20.06 -22.98 -13.02
N ASP A 41 -20.79 -22.27 -13.89
CA ASP A 41 -22.19 -21.92 -13.69
C ASP A 41 -23.07 -23.16 -13.45
N ALA A 42 -22.73 -24.30 -14.06
CA ALA A 42 -23.51 -25.54 -13.91
C ALA A 42 -23.42 -26.10 -12.48
N SER A 43 -22.31 -25.86 -11.79
CA SER A 43 -22.03 -26.35 -10.44
C SER A 43 -22.11 -25.27 -9.36
N ASN A 44 -22.59 -24.06 -9.70
CA ASN A 44 -22.63 -22.88 -8.82
C ASN A 44 -21.26 -22.51 -8.24
N ASP A 45 -20.22 -22.49 -9.08
CA ASP A 45 -18.86 -22.10 -8.75
C ASP A 45 -18.29 -22.81 -7.49
N PRO A 46 -17.93 -24.11 -7.59
CA PRO A 46 -17.48 -24.87 -6.45
C PRO A 46 -16.19 -24.31 -5.86
N GLN A 47 -16.08 -24.30 -4.53
CA GLN A 47 -14.86 -23.91 -3.84
C GLN A 47 -13.71 -24.88 -4.19
N TRP A 48 -12.55 -24.34 -4.55
CA TRP A 48 -11.34 -25.09 -4.82
C TRP A 48 -10.27 -24.84 -3.75
N SER A 49 -9.50 -25.88 -3.47
CA SER A 49 -8.23 -25.84 -2.74
C SER A 49 -7.07 -25.46 -3.67
N GLU A 50 -5.93 -25.10 -3.08
CA GLU A 50 -4.72 -24.80 -3.87
C GLU A 50 -4.22 -26.06 -4.59
N GLU A 51 -4.32 -27.21 -3.95
CA GLU A 51 -3.96 -28.50 -4.50
C GLU A 51 -4.78 -28.81 -5.76
N GLN A 52 -6.10 -28.57 -5.74
CA GLN A 52 -6.95 -28.75 -6.91
C GLN A 52 -6.53 -27.83 -8.07
N LEU A 53 -6.23 -26.56 -7.79
CA LEU A 53 -5.79 -25.62 -8.82
C LEU A 53 -4.43 -25.99 -9.42
N ILE A 54 -3.49 -26.46 -8.61
CA ILE A 54 -2.17 -26.89 -9.07
C ILE A 54 -2.28 -28.19 -9.90
N GLU A 55 -3.06 -29.16 -9.44
CA GLU A 55 -3.26 -30.43 -10.15
C GLU A 55 -4.12 -30.31 -11.42
N ALA A 56 -4.91 -29.24 -11.55
CA ALA A 56 -5.58 -28.91 -12.80
C ALA A 56 -4.61 -28.64 -13.96
N LYS A 57 -3.33 -28.34 -13.66
CA LYS A 57 -2.24 -28.18 -14.64
C LYS A 57 -2.62 -27.22 -15.78
N PHE A 58 -3.33 -26.15 -15.43
CA PHE A 58 -3.73 -25.15 -16.40
C PHE A 58 -2.50 -24.51 -17.07
N CYS A 59 -2.63 -24.19 -18.35
CA CYS A 59 -1.64 -23.44 -19.09
C CYS A 59 -2.35 -22.35 -19.90
N PHE A 60 -1.98 -21.09 -19.68
CA PHE A 60 -2.57 -19.95 -20.35
C PHE A 60 -1.49 -19.10 -20.99
N ALA A 61 -1.64 -18.82 -22.30
CA ALA A 61 -0.66 -18.07 -23.08
C ALA A 61 0.79 -18.61 -22.99
N GLY A 62 0.97 -19.90 -22.68
CA GLY A 62 2.27 -20.56 -22.50
C GLY A 62 2.81 -20.52 -21.06
N LEU A 63 2.11 -19.90 -20.12
CA LEU A 63 2.43 -19.94 -18.69
C LEU A 63 1.65 -21.09 -18.02
N ALA A 64 2.38 -22.08 -17.51
CA ALA A 64 1.81 -23.11 -16.63
C ALA A 64 1.46 -22.50 -15.27
N ILE A 65 0.27 -22.79 -14.75
CA ILE A 65 -0.19 -22.34 -13.43
C ILE A 65 0.23 -23.37 -12.39
N GLY A 66 1.42 -23.18 -11.82
CA GLY A 66 1.94 -24.01 -10.73
C GLY A 66 1.86 -23.31 -9.38
N ARG A 67 2.55 -23.89 -8.39
CA ARG A 67 2.63 -23.35 -7.02
C ARG A 67 3.09 -21.88 -7.00
N CYS A 68 4.06 -21.50 -7.83
CA CYS A 68 4.56 -20.13 -7.88
C CYS A 68 3.46 -19.15 -8.31
N GLU A 69 2.70 -19.49 -9.34
CA GLU A 69 1.62 -18.66 -9.90
C GLU A 69 0.46 -18.54 -8.91
N VAL A 70 0.07 -19.64 -8.28
CA VAL A 70 -0.96 -19.67 -7.23
C VAL A 70 -0.56 -18.78 -6.04
N ASP A 71 0.68 -18.90 -5.54
CA ASP A 71 1.17 -18.04 -4.46
C ASP A 71 1.14 -16.54 -4.86
N ILE A 72 1.44 -16.23 -6.11
CA ILE A 72 1.41 -14.86 -6.63
C ILE A 72 -0.03 -14.32 -6.65
N MET A 73 -0.97 -15.06 -7.21
CA MET A 73 -2.39 -14.67 -7.24
C MET A 73 -2.97 -14.54 -5.83
N ASN A 74 -2.60 -15.44 -4.92
CA ASN A 74 -2.96 -15.38 -3.50
C ASN A 74 -2.55 -14.05 -2.85
N ARG A 75 -1.24 -13.73 -2.90
CA ARG A 75 -0.72 -12.51 -2.26
C ARG A 75 -1.17 -11.24 -2.96
N SER A 76 -1.37 -11.29 -4.28
CA SER A 76 -1.89 -10.17 -5.07
C SER A 76 -3.33 -9.87 -4.69
N THR A 77 -4.17 -10.90 -4.54
CA THR A 77 -5.57 -10.74 -4.09
C THR A 77 -5.65 -10.04 -2.73
N VAL A 78 -4.83 -10.45 -1.78
CA VAL A 78 -4.75 -9.82 -0.45
C VAL A 78 -4.31 -8.36 -0.56
N ALA A 79 -3.26 -8.08 -1.33
CA ALA A 79 -2.76 -6.71 -1.47
C ALA A 79 -3.79 -5.78 -2.14
N VAL A 80 -4.48 -6.24 -3.19
CA VAL A 80 -5.56 -5.49 -3.85
C VAL A 80 -6.70 -5.22 -2.86
N PHE A 81 -7.09 -6.23 -2.06
CA PHE A 81 -8.14 -6.06 -1.06
C PHE A 81 -7.77 -5.00 -0.03
N GLU A 82 -6.57 -5.08 0.55
CA GLU A 82 -6.13 -4.15 1.59
C GLU A 82 -5.96 -2.72 1.06
N ILE A 83 -5.55 -2.55 -0.21
CA ILE A 83 -5.49 -1.25 -0.89
C ILE A 83 -6.89 -0.65 -1.03
N LEU A 84 -7.84 -1.42 -1.56
CA LEU A 84 -9.22 -0.94 -1.73
C LEU A 84 -9.91 -0.71 -0.37
N GLU A 85 -9.64 -1.56 0.64
CA GLU A 85 -10.14 -1.40 2.01
C GLU A 85 -9.65 -0.09 2.62
N LYS A 86 -8.35 0.21 2.51
CA LYS A 86 -7.76 1.45 3.02
C LYS A 86 -8.33 2.67 2.29
N ALA A 87 -8.55 2.58 0.99
CA ALA A 87 -9.10 3.68 0.19
C ALA A 87 -10.57 3.95 0.53
N TRP A 88 -11.42 2.92 0.63
CA TRP A 88 -12.84 3.07 1.02
C TRP A 88 -13.02 3.55 2.46
N ALA A 89 -12.08 3.26 3.36
CA ALA A 89 -12.12 3.78 4.72
C ALA A 89 -12.12 5.32 4.78
N THR A 90 -11.53 5.99 3.79
CA THR A 90 -11.55 7.47 3.68
C THR A 90 -12.96 8.03 3.46
N GLN A 91 -13.84 7.23 2.88
CA GLN A 91 -15.25 7.57 2.62
C GLN A 91 -16.19 7.00 3.69
N ASN A 92 -15.65 6.66 4.88
CA ASN A 92 -16.38 5.99 5.96
C ASN A 92 -17.13 4.73 5.48
N CYS A 93 -16.50 3.96 4.59
CA CYS A 93 -17.05 2.72 4.07
C CYS A 93 -16.21 1.52 4.52
N THR A 94 -16.89 0.47 4.97
CA THR A 94 -16.25 -0.82 5.23
C THR A 94 -16.32 -1.67 3.97
N LEU A 95 -15.16 -1.98 3.39
CA LEU A 95 -15.03 -3.04 2.39
C LEU A 95 -15.06 -4.39 3.11
N VAL A 96 -16.11 -5.17 2.86
CA VAL A 96 -16.42 -6.38 3.64
C VAL A 96 -15.73 -7.61 3.07
N ASP A 97 -15.92 -7.81 1.78
CA ASP A 97 -15.26 -8.81 0.95
C ASP A 97 -15.24 -8.34 -0.51
N MET A 98 -14.39 -8.95 -1.31
CA MET A 98 -14.34 -8.73 -2.75
C MET A 98 -13.99 -10.02 -3.49
N LYS A 99 -14.33 -10.06 -4.77
CA LYS A 99 -13.91 -11.05 -5.75
C LYS A 99 -13.09 -10.37 -6.85
N VAL A 100 -11.98 -11.00 -7.24
CA VAL A 100 -11.19 -10.59 -8.41
C VAL A 100 -10.82 -11.80 -9.27
N GLU A 101 -10.43 -11.54 -10.52
CA GLU A 101 -9.95 -12.55 -11.46
C GLU A 101 -8.60 -12.15 -12.03
N PHE A 102 -7.81 -13.14 -12.45
CA PHE A 102 -6.49 -12.93 -13.03
C PHE A 102 -6.43 -13.43 -14.47
N GLY A 103 -5.57 -12.77 -15.25
CA GLY A 103 -5.23 -13.17 -16.60
C GLY A 103 -3.72 -13.34 -16.76
N VAL A 104 -3.33 -14.01 -17.84
CA VAL A 104 -1.94 -13.99 -18.32
C VAL A 104 -1.88 -13.06 -19.52
N ASN A 105 -1.04 -12.04 -19.45
CA ASN A 105 -0.82 -11.15 -20.58
C ASN A 105 -0.21 -11.94 -21.75
N VAL A 106 -0.85 -11.89 -22.92
CA VAL A 106 -0.43 -12.71 -24.08
C VAL A 106 0.93 -12.32 -24.65
N MET A 107 1.38 -11.07 -24.41
CA MET A 107 2.65 -10.54 -24.87
C MET A 107 3.75 -10.71 -23.82
N THR A 108 3.54 -10.18 -22.61
CA THR A 108 4.57 -10.19 -21.55
C THR A 108 4.65 -11.51 -20.79
N LYS A 109 3.62 -12.36 -20.90
CA LYS A 109 3.45 -13.61 -20.14
C LYS A 109 3.34 -13.41 -18.62
N GLU A 110 3.10 -12.18 -18.18
CA GLU A 110 2.93 -11.86 -16.77
C GLU A 110 1.50 -12.16 -16.30
N LEU A 111 1.38 -12.60 -15.05
CA LEU A 111 0.11 -12.62 -14.34
C LEU A 111 -0.32 -11.19 -14.03
N ILE A 112 -1.54 -10.84 -14.39
CA ILE A 112 -2.13 -9.53 -14.15
C ILE A 112 -3.52 -9.69 -13.55
N LEU A 113 -3.88 -8.77 -12.66
CA LEU A 113 -5.28 -8.55 -12.29
C LEU A 113 -6.03 -8.18 -13.58
N ALA A 114 -7.17 -8.85 -13.83
CA ALA A 114 -7.95 -8.67 -15.04
C ALA A 114 -9.45 -8.72 -14.72
N ASP A 115 -10.28 -8.82 -15.76
CA ASP A 115 -11.73 -8.59 -15.67
C ASP A 115 -12.05 -7.17 -15.17
N VAL A 116 -13.08 -7.01 -14.36
CA VAL A 116 -13.55 -5.72 -13.85
C VAL A 116 -13.73 -5.79 -12.33
N ILE A 117 -13.32 -4.72 -11.64
CA ILE A 117 -13.73 -4.46 -10.26
C ILE A 117 -14.78 -3.37 -10.30
N ASP A 118 -16.05 -3.77 -10.16
CA ASP A 118 -17.19 -2.86 -10.10
C ASP A 118 -18.05 -3.15 -8.86
N ASN A 119 -19.27 -2.61 -8.83
CA ASN A 119 -20.16 -2.72 -7.70
C ASN A 119 -20.81 -4.13 -7.53
N ASP A 120 -20.48 -5.06 -8.42
CA ASP A 120 -20.85 -6.47 -8.35
C ASP A 120 -19.75 -7.30 -7.69
N SER A 121 -18.52 -6.81 -7.76
CA SER A 121 -17.29 -7.46 -7.33
C SER A 121 -17.07 -7.42 -5.82
N TRP A 122 -17.78 -6.57 -5.05
CA TRP A 122 -17.57 -6.42 -3.62
C TRP A 122 -18.85 -6.37 -2.78
N ARG A 123 -18.67 -6.36 -1.45
CA ARG A 123 -19.66 -5.87 -0.48
C ARG A 123 -19.16 -4.60 0.18
N LEU A 124 -19.98 -3.55 0.17
CA LEU A 124 -19.60 -2.22 0.64
C LEU A 124 -20.65 -1.65 1.61
N TRP A 125 -20.26 -1.49 2.88
CA TRP A 125 -21.14 -1.05 3.95
C TRP A 125 -20.74 0.33 4.48
N PRO A 126 -21.52 1.39 4.18
CA PRO A 126 -21.35 2.69 4.82
C PRO A 126 -21.40 2.58 6.35
N ALA A 127 -20.45 3.21 7.04
CA ALA A 127 -20.26 3.15 8.49
C ALA A 127 -20.16 1.73 9.07
N GLY A 128 -19.87 0.72 8.25
CA GLY A 128 -19.88 -0.69 8.67
C GLY A 128 -21.27 -1.27 8.92
N ASP A 129 -22.34 -0.57 8.51
CA ASP A 129 -23.73 -0.99 8.68
C ASP A 129 -24.25 -1.75 7.46
N ARG A 130 -24.51 -3.05 7.62
CA ARG A 130 -25.06 -3.91 6.56
C ARG A 130 -26.41 -3.41 6.03
N SER A 131 -27.25 -2.79 6.86
CA SER A 131 -28.55 -2.28 6.42
C SER A 131 -28.42 -1.17 5.38
N GLN A 132 -27.24 -0.53 5.31
CA GLN A 132 -26.93 0.54 4.38
C GLN A 132 -26.16 0.06 3.14
N GLN A 133 -26.00 -1.25 2.93
CA GLN A 133 -25.20 -1.83 1.84
C GLN A 133 -25.48 -1.16 0.48
N LYS A 134 -24.41 -0.88 -0.27
CA LYS A 134 -24.45 -0.12 -1.53
C LYS A 134 -24.12 -0.96 -2.76
N ASP A 135 -23.76 -2.21 -2.57
CA ASP A 135 -23.35 -3.14 -3.61
C ASP A 135 -24.51 -4.00 -4.17
N LYS A 136 -24.20 -4.86 -5.14
CA LYS A 136 -25.17 -5.77 -5.78
C LYS A 136 -25.86 -6.73 -4.81
N GLN A 137 -25.38 -6.93 -3.59
CA GLN A 137 -26.11 -7.73 -2.59
C GLN A 137 -27.53 -7.22 -2.36
N VAL A 138 -27.78 -5.90 -2.50
CA VAL A 138 -29.15 -5.34 -2.44
C VAL A 138 -30.07 -5.97 -3.47
N TYR A 139 -29.60 -6.13 -4.72
CA TYR A 139 -30.35 -6.78 -5.78
C TYR A 139 -30.57 -8.27 -5.49
N ARG A 140 -29.52 -8.95 -4.99
CA ARG A 140 -29.58 -10.39 -4.65
C ARG A 140 -30.53 -10.69 -3.49
N ASP A 141 -30.77 -9.74 -2.59
CA ASP A 141 -31.64 -9.88 -1.42
C ASP A 141 -33.12 -9.58 -1.73
N LEU A 142 -33.45 -9.10 -2.94
CA LEU A 142 -34.84 -8.81 -3.33
C LEU A 142 -35.65 -10.11 -3.41
N LYS A 143 -36.82 -10.12 -2.75
CA LYS A 143 -37.79 -11.23 -2.88
C LYS A 143 -38.47 -11.22 -4.25
N GLU A 144 -38.76 -10.02 -4.76
CA GLU A 144 -39.36 -9.78 -6.07
C GLU A 144 -38.68 -8.57 -6.73
N VAL A 145 -38.46 -8.65 -8.04
CA VAL A 145 -37.80 -7.60 -8.82
C VAL A 145 -38.86 -6.67 -9.41
N THR A 146 -39.20 -5.60 -8.69
CA THR A 146 -40.13 -4.56 -9.18
C THR A 146 -39.38 -3.35 -9.77
N PRO A 147 -40.02 -2.52 -10.59
CA PRO A 147 -39.42 -1.27 -11.09
C PRO A 147 -38.91 -0.36 -9.96
N GLU A 148 -39.64 -0.26 -8.85
CA GLU A 148 -39.28 0.55 -7.69
C GLU A 148 -38.03 0.01 -6.97
N ALA A 149 -37.96 -1.31 -6.80
CA ALA A 149 -36.79 -1.98 -6.23
C ALA A 149 -35.56 -1.79 -7.11
N MET A 150 -35.72 -1.86 -8.44
CA MET A 150 -34.63 -1.59 -9.38
C MET A 150 -34.16 -0.12 -9.34
N GLN A 151 -35.05 0.85 -9.12
CA GLN A 151 -34.64 2.25 -8.90
C GLN A 151 -33.81 2.40 -7.61
N MET A 152 -34.11 1.65 -6.55
CA MET A 152 -33.27 1.63 -5.35
C MET A 152 -31.88 1.05 -5.64
N VAL A 153 -31.79 -0.07 -6.34
CA VAL A 153 -30.50 -0.66 -6.76
C VAL A 153 -29.70 0.33 -7.60
N LYS A 154 -30.34 0.98 -8.57
CA LYS A 154 -29.71 2.00 -9.42
C LYS A 154 -29.13 3.15 -8.59
N ARG A 155 -29.90 3.71 -7.65
CA ARG A 155 -29.43 4.79 -6.75
C ARG A 155 -28.21 4.37 -5.92
N ASN A 156 -28.16 3.11 -5.48
CA ASN A 156 -26.98 2.60 -4.77
C ASN A 156 -25.74 2.54 -5.67
N PHE A 157 -25.89 2.14 -6.94
CA PHE A 157 -24.80 2.13 -7.90
C PHE A 157 -24.33 3.54 -8.27
N GLU A 158 -25.27 4.50 -8.45
CA GLU A 158 -24.95 5.91 -8.66
C GLU A 158 -24.16 6.47 -7.46
N TRP A 159 -24.59 6.18 -6.23
CA TRP A 159 -23.91 6.60 -5.01
C TRP A 159 -22.44 6.13 -4.95
N VAL A 160 -22.17 4.89 -5.36
CA VAL A 160 -20.80 4.33 -5.44
C VAL A 160 -20.03 4.99 -6.58
N SER A 161 -20.66 5.15 -7.75
CA SER A 161 -20.02 5.77 -8.92
C SER A 161 -19.60 7.21 -8.69
N GLU A 162 -20.37 7.98 -7.93
CA GLU A 162 -20.00 9.35 -7.53
C GLU A 162 -18.76 9.36 -6.63
N ARG A 163 -18.70 8.42 -5.68
CA ARG A 163 -17.65 8.38 -4.66
C ARG A 163 -16.38 7.71 -5.12
N VAL A 164 -16.44 6.82 -6.12
CA VAL A 164 -15.27 6.05 -6.55
C VAL A 164 -14.12 6.96 -7.01
N GLN A 165 -14.45 8.13 -7.59
CA GLN A 165 -13.48 9.13 -8.03
C GLN A 165 -12.72 9.78 -6.85
N LEU A 166 -13.37 9.92 -5.69
CA LEU A 166 -12.77 10.50 -4.49
C LEU A 166 -11.65 9.62 -3.91
N LEU A 167 -11.61 8.33 -4.25
CA LEU A 167 -10.52 7.44 -3.84
C LEU A 167 -9.20 7.79 -4.53
N LEU A 168 -9.22 8.59 -5.61
CA LEU A 168 -8.03 9.06 -6.32
C LEU A 168 -7.48 10.37 -5.74
N GLU A 169 -8.23 11.03 -4.86
CA GLU A 169 -7.85 12.30 -4.27
C GLU A 169 -7.04 12.09 -2.97
N PRO A 170 -5.89 12.75 -2.79
CA PRO A 170 -5.13 12.64 -1.56
C PRO A 170 -5.92 13.23 -0.38
N GLN A 171 -5.98 12.51 0.74
CA GLN A 171 -6.68 12.98 1.95
C GLN A 171 -5.89 14.02 2.75
N SER A 172 -4.56 13.98 2.66
CA SER A 172 -3.67 14.91 3.36
C SER A 172 -2.49 15.27 2.46
N GLN A 173 -2.09 16.54 2.45
CA GLN A 173 -0.86 16.95 1.78
C GLN A 173 0.33 16.68 2.71
N GLY A 174 1.21 15.79 2.27
CA GLY A 174 2.49 15.49 2.91
C GLY A 174 3.66 15.93 2.04
N ARG A 175 4.79 16.30 2.67
CA ARG A 175 6.06 16.53 1.96
C ARG A 175 7.26 16.06 2.75
N VAL A 176 8.36 15.92 2.03
CA VAL A 176 9.69 15.74 2.59
C VAL A 176 10.52 17.00 2.35
N VAL A 177 11.29 17.41 3.35
CA VAL A 177 12.28 18.48 3.19
C VAL A 177 13.64 17.95 3.54
N VAL A 178 14.50 17.81 2.53
CA VAL A 178 15.90 17.41 2.70
C VAL A 178 16.73 18.64 3.00
N LEU A 179 17.30 18.70 4.20
CA LEU A 179 18.23 19.75 4.62
C LEU A 179 19.65 19.20 4.51
N MET A 180 20.47 19.77 3.62
CA MET A 180 21.88 19.40 3.46
C MET A 180 22.82 20.44 4.09
N GLY A 181 23.85 19.96 4.79
CA GLY A 181 24.87 20.80 5.43
C GLY A 181 25.86 21.46 4.45
N SER A 182 25.98 20.89 3.24
CA SER A 182 26.96 21.25 2.23
C SER A 182 26.42 20.92 0.84
N ALA A 183 26.72 21.78 -0.15
CA ALA A 183 26.39 21.52 -1.56
C ALA A 183 27.08 20.26 -2.13
N SER A 184 28.18 19.80 -1.50
CA SER A 184 28.83 18.52 -1.86
C SER A 184 27.91 17.31 -1.72
N ASP A 185 26.89 17.39 -0.87
CA ASP A 185 26.00 16.27 -0.54
C ASP A 185 24.74 16.25 -1.42
N LEU A 186 24.73 17.07 -2.48
CA LEU A 186 23.60 17.20 -3.41
C LEU A 186 23.24 15.87 -4.06
N ALA A 187 24.24 15.11 -4.56
CA ALA A 187 23.97 13.83 -5.21
C ALA A 187 23.30 12.81 -4.28
N HIS A 188 23.62 12.82 -2.98
CA HIS A 188 22.97 11.96 -1.98
C HIS A 188 21.52 12.43 -1.72
N SER A 189 21.33 13.74 -1.57
CA SER A 189 20.01 14.35 -1.35
C SER A 189 19.07 14.17 -2.54
N GLU A 190 19.61 14.20 -3.76
CA GLU A 190 18.87 13.93 -4.99
C GLU A 190 18.34 12.51 -5.08
N ARG A 191 19.08 11.52 -4.56
CA ARG A 191 18.57 10.15 -4.46
C ARG A 191 17.37 10.06 -3.54
N ILE A 192 17.40 10.74 -2.39
CA ILE A 192 16.26 10.81 -1.46
C ILE A 192 15.04 11.45 -2.17
N ARG A 193 15.25 12.56 -2.89
CA ARG A 193 14.18 13.22 -3.67
C ARG A 193 13.60 12.31 -4.74
N SER A 194 14.45 11.64 -5.51
CA SER A 194 14.03 10.69 -6.56
C SER A 194 13.21 9.53 -5.98
N ALA A 195 13.64 8.96 -4.84
CA ALA A 195 12.92 7.92 -4.15
C ALA A 195 11.57 8.42 -3.60
N CYS A 196 11.47 9.64 -3.07
CA CYS A 196 10.19 10.25 -2.65
C CYS A 196 9.18 10.35 -3.81
N SER A 197 9.64 10.70 -5.01
CA SER A 197 8.79 10.78 -6.20
C SER A 197 8.14 9.44 -6.56
N SER A 198 8.82 8.31 -6.32
CA SER A 198 8.22 6.97 -6.55
C SER A 198 6.98 6.74 -5.69
N TYR A 199 6.95 7.31 -4.47
CA TYR A 199 5.80 7.31 -3.58
C TYR A 199 4.82 8.46 -3.83
N GLY A 200 5.10 9.34 -4.79
CA GLY A 200 4.26 10.51 -5.10
C GLY A 200 4.34 11.62 -4.05
N ILE A 201 5.43 11.68 -3.27
CA ILE A 201 5.60 12.66 -2.21
C ILE A 201 6.44 13.84 -2.73
N PRO A 202 5.93 15.08 -2.69
CA PRO A 202 6.72 16.28 -2.95
C PRO A 202 7.94 16.34 -2.03
N CYS A 203 9.11 16.64 -2.60
CA CYS A 203 10.36 16.64 -1.86
C CYS A 203 11.24 17.85 -2.22
N ASP A 204 11.37 18.76 -1.27
CA ASP A 204 12.22 19.94 -1.37
C ASP A 204 13.64 19.63 -0.92
N ILE A 205 14.62 20.33 -1.51
CA ILE A 205 16.02 20.27 -1.11
C ILE A 205 16.47 21.67 -0.72
N ARG A 206 17.06 21.83 0.47
CA ARG A 206 17.55 23.10 0.99
C ARG A 206 18.96 22.94 1.54
N VAL A 207 19.75 24.01 1.46
CA VAL A 207 21.13 24.05 2.00
C VAL A 207 21.14 24.90 3.26
N THR A 208 21.55 24.33 4.38
CA THR A 208 21.69 25.04 5.66
C THR A 208 22.61 24.27 6.59
N SER A 209 23.36 24.98 7.44
CA SER A 209 24.36 24.36 8.32
C SER A 209 24.17 24.78 9.77
N ALA A 210 23.83 23.83 10.63
CA ALA A 210 23.70 24.07 12.07
C ALA A 210 25.00 24.57 12.74
N HIS A 211 26.16 24.34 12.14
CA HIS A 211 27.43 24.83 12.68
C HIS A 211 27.81 26.23 12.18
N LYS A 212 27.43 26.57 10.95
CA LYS A 212 27.90 27.80 10.27
C LYS A 212 26.80 28.87 10.10
N GLY A 213 25.54 28.51 10.31
CA GLY A 213 24.38 29.39 10.22
C GLY A 213 23.15 28.77 10.90
N PRO A 214 23.22 28.48 12.22
CA PRO A 214 22.11 27.85 12.95
C PRO A 214 20.84 28.71 12.97
N ASP A 215 20.97 30.03 12.98
CA ASP A 215 19.87 30.99 12.86
C ASP A 215 19.08 30.80 11.56
N GLU A 216 19.78 30.64 10.43
CA GLU A 216 19.16 30.35 9.14
C GLU A 216 18.52 28.95 9.11
N THR A 217 19.14 27.94 9.75
CA THR A 217 18.52 26.60 9.91
C THR A 217 17.17 26.71 10.60
N LEU A 218 17.09 27.45 11.72
CA LEU A 218 15.85 27.66 12.46
C LEU A 218 14.83 28.46 11.66
N ARG A 219 15.27 29.46 10.88
CA ARG A 219 14.40 30.24 10.01
C ARG A 219 13.79 29.41 8.88
N ILE A 220 14.59 28.57 8.22
CA ILE A 220 14.10 27.66 7.16
C ILE A 220 13.12 26.65 7.75
N LYS A 221 13.43 26.05 8.89
CA LYS A 221 12.52 25.16 9.63
C LYS A 221 11.16 25.84 9.86
N ALA A 222 11.17 27.08 10.36
CA ALA A 222 9.95 27.83 10.65
C ALA A 222 9.07 28.10 9.42
N GLN A 223 9.66 28.24 8.22
CA GLN A 223 8.89 28.35 6.97
C GLN A 223 8.03 27.11 6.73
N TYR A 224 8.62 25.93 6.95
CA TYR A 224 7.96 24.64 6.70
C TYR A 224 7.00 24.21 7.82
N GLU A 225 7.18 24.73 9.03
CA GLU A 225 6.21 24.56 10.13
C GLU A 225 5.01 25.50 10.01
N GLY A 226 5.19 26.65 9.36
CA GLY A 226 4.22 27.75 9.39
C GLY A 226 3.11 27.68 8.35
N ASP A 227 3.17 26.78 7.36
CA ASP A 227 2.20 26.72 6.26
C ASP A 227 1.14 25.60 6.39
N GLY A 228 1.20 24.79 7.46
CA GLY A 228 0.22 23.75 7.77
C GLY A 228 0.36 22.43 6.99
N VAL A 229 1.40 22.26 6.16
CA VAL A 229 1.63 21.01 5.41
C VAL A 229 2.39 19.99 6.26
N ALA A 230 1.87 18.76 6.35
CA ALA A 230 2.53 17.68 7.09
C ALA A 230 3.93 17.42 6.50
N THR A 231 4.97 17.60 7.32
CA THR A 231 6.36 17.62 6.83
C THR A 231 7.22 16.63 7.61
N VAL A 232 8.00 15.82 6.88
CA VAL A 232 9.09 15.03 7.44
C VAL A 232 10.41 15.68 7.01
N PHE A 233 11.27 16.00 7.97
CA PHE A 233 12.60 16.53 7.67
C PHE A 233 13.61 15.39 7.53
N VAL A 234 14.46 15.47 6.52
CA VAL A 234 15.61 14.57 6.37
C VAL A 234 16.90 15.39 6.44
N ALA A 235 17.71 15.14 7.46
CA ALA A 235 18.98 15.83 7.66
C ALA A 235 20.12 15.04 7.00
N VAL A 236 20.79 15.67 6.03
CA VAL A 236 21.95 15.14 5.32
C VAL A 236 23.18 15.95 5.72
N ALA A 237 23.99 15.40 6.61
CA ALA A 237 25.25 16.01 7.03
C ALA A 237 26.32 14.94 7.22
N GLY A 238 27.45 15.07 6.51
CA GLY A 238 28.63 14.24 6.75
C GLY A 238 29.40 14.66 8.00
N ARG A 239 30.41 13.87 8.38
CA ARG A 239 31.23 14.10 9.59
C ARG A 239 30.38 14.10 10.86
N SER A 240 30.61 15.05 11.76
CA SER A 240 29.79 15.27 12.95
C SER A 240 28.45 15.91 12.55
N ASN A 241 27.38 15.11 12.47
CA ASN A 241 26.03 15.59 12.14
C ASN A 241 25.42 16.39 13.31
N GLY A 242 25.59 17.72 13.28
CA GLY A 242 24.86 18.64 14.16
C GLY A 242 23.51 19.10 13.60
N LEU A 243 23.26 18.91 12.30
CA LEU A 243 22.05 19.40 11.63
C LEU A 243 20.80 18.65 12.10
N GLY A 244 20.85 17.32 12.13
CA GLY A 244 19.77 16.49 12.63
C GLY A 244 19.38 16.78 14.07
N PRO A 245 20.34 16.78 15.02
CA PRO A 245 20.07 17.09 16.43
C PRO A 245 19.49 18.49 16.63
N VAL A 246 20.05 19.52 15.98
CA VAL A 246 19.52 20.89 16.10
C VAL A 246 18.10 20.96 15.56
N MET A 247 17.81 20.34 14.42
CA MET A 247 16.44 20.25 13.91
C MET A 247 15.52 19.54 14.91
N SER A 248 15.90 18.33 15.35
CA SER A 248 15.07 17.50 16.23
C SER A 248 14.78 18.11 17.59
N GLY A 249 15.66 18.97 18.11
CA GLY A 249 15.42 19.67 19.37
C GLY A 249 14.51 20.88 19.24
N ASN A 250 14.24 21.33 18.01
CA ASN A 250 13.55 22.60 17.72
C ASN A 250 12.31 22.44 16.84
N THR A 251 11.91 21.22 16.49
CA THR A 251 10.64 20.94 15.78
C THR A 251 9.88 19.82 16.47
N VAL A 252 8.55 19.87 16.36
CA VAL A 252 7.66 18.75 16.73
C VAL A 252 7.44 17.78 15.58
N TYR A 253 7.97 18.07 14.39
CA TYR A 253 7.87 17.20 13.22
C TYR A 253 8.95 16.11 13.23
N PRO A 254 8.73 14.97 12.55
CA PRO A 254 9.73 13.91 12.48
C PRO A 254 11.01 14.38 11.78
N VAL A 255 12.17 14.05 12.36
CA VAL A 255 13.49 14.30 11.79
C VAL A 255 14.22 12.97 11.60
N ILE A 256 14.63 12.69 10.36
CA ILE A 256 15.39 11.50 9.98
C ILE A 256 16.80 11.93 9.61
N ASN A 257 17.80 11.39 10.30
CA ASN A 257 19.20 11.49 9.89
C ASN A 257 19.47 10.53 8.73
N CYS A 258 19.98 11.04 7.62
CA CYS A 258 20.48 10.25 6.50
C CYS A 258 21.89 10.74 6.12
N PRO A 259 22.91 10.41 6.94
CA PRO A 259 24.27 10.91 6.70
C PRO A 259 24.89 10.26 5.46
N PRO A 260 25.62 11.02 4.61
CA PRO A 260 26.27 10.52 3.40
C PRO A 260 27.58 9.79 3.74
N LEU A 261 27.49 8.65 4.43
CA LEU A 261 28.65 7.89 4.91
C LEU A 261 29.46 7.27 3.77
N THR A 262 30.78 7.23 3.94
CA THR A 262 31.72 6.48 3.10
C THR A 262 32.49 5.45 3.92
N PRO A 263 33.11 4.43 3.30
CA PRO A 263 33.90 3.43 4.02
C PRO A 263 35.08 4.01 4.83
N ASP A 264 35.63 5.15 4.40
CA ASP A 264 36.83 5.73 5.01
C ASP A 264 36.60 6.18 6.46
N TRP A 265 35.47 6.83 6.74
CA TRP A 265 35.18 7.47 8.04
C TRP A 265 33.77 7.20 8.56
N GLY A 266 32.94 6.48 7.80
CA GLY A 266 31.52 6.29 8.12
C GLY A 266 31.29 5.58 9.46
N ALA A 267 32.21 4.70 9.87
CA ALA A 267 32.15 3.99 11.15
C ALA A 267 32.30 4.92 12.36
N GLN A 268 33.01 6.04 12.21
CA GLN A 268 33.15 7.06 13.25
C GLN A 268 32.02 8.08 13.16
N ASP A 269 31.71 8.55 11.95
CA ASP A 269 30.74 9.62 11.71
C ASP A 269 29.32 9.24 12.14
N ILE A 270 28.90 7.98 11.95
CA ILE A 270 27.54 7.51 12.26
C ILE A 270 27.12 7.73 13.72
N TRP A 271 28.07 7.68 14.66
CA TRP A 271 27.77 7.86 16.08
C TRP A 271 27.20 9.24 16.39
N SER A 272 27.55 10.25 15.58
CA SER A 272 26.97 11.60 15.70
C SER A 272 25.48 11.66 15.35
N SER A 273 24.94 10.67 14.64
CA SER A 273 23.50 10.55 14.33
C SER A 273 22.76 9.60 15.28
N LEU A 274 23.48 8.72 16.00
CA LEU A 274 22.89 7.69 16.87
C LEU A 274 22.83 8.10 18.35
N ARG A 275 23.88 8.70 18.89
CA ARG A 275 23.98 8.99 20.33
C ARG A 275 23.66 10.44 20.62
N MET A 276 22.43 10.66 21.10
CA MET A 276 21.89 12.00 21.37
C MET A 276 21.76 12.29 22.88
N PRO A 277 21.79 13.57 23.29
CA PRO A 277 21.29 13.94 24.61
C PRO A 277 19.80 13.64 24.76
N SER A 278 19.32 13.58 26.01
CA SER A 278 17.91 13.29 26.31
C SER A 278 16.96 14.35 25.74
N GLY A 279 15.75 13.94 25.35
CA GLY A 279 14.72 14.83 24.80
C GLY A 279 14.74 14.98 23.27
N LEU A 280 15.62 14.26 22.58
CA LEU A 280 15.71 14.23 21.12
C LEU A 280 15.16 12.92 20.55
N GLY A 281 14.27 13.04 19.56
CA GLY A 281 13.57 11.91 18.92
C GLY A 281 14.03 11.60 17.50
N CYS A 282 15.14 12.18 17.02
CA CYS A 282 15.60 11.92 15.66
C CYS A 282 15.94 10.45 15.44
N THR A 283 15.44 9.89 14.34
CA THR A 283 15.80 8.54 13.89
C THR A 283 16.98 8.60 12.94
N THR A 284 17.61 7.45 12.65
CA THR A 284 18.70 7.38 11.67
C THR A 284 18.44 6.27 10.67
N VAL A 285 18.53 6.59 9.38
CA VAL A 285 18.39 5.68 8.26
C VAL A 285 19.54 5.91 7.30
N LEU A 286 20.33 4.87 7.02
CA LEU A 286 21.58 5.02 6.27
C LEU A 286 21.38 5.11 4.74
N SER A 287 20.40 4.37 4.22
CA SER A 287 20.14 4.33 2.79
C SER A 287 19.27 5.53 2.39
N PRO A 288 19.61 6.28 1.34
CA PRO A 288 18.79 7.40 0.86
C PRO A 288 17.41 6.92 0.41
N ASP A 289 17.33 5.76 -0.25
CA ASP A 289 16.06 5.18 -0.69
C ASP A 289 15.20 4.76 0.51
N ALA A 290 15.86 4.21 1.55
CA ALA A 290 15.18 3.82 2.77
C ALA A 290 14.75 5.03 3.61
N ALA A 291 15.46 6.17 3.55
CA ALA A 291 15.05 7.40 4.22
C ALA A 291 13.76 7.95 3.60
N ALA A 292 13.69 7.97 2.26
CA ALA A 292 12.45 8.29 1.54
C ALA A 292 11.32 7.29 1.85
N GLN A 293 11.62 5.98 1.90
CA GLN A 293 10.63 4.96 2.28
C GLN A 293 10.15 5.11 3.72
N SER A 294 11.03 5.48 4.65
CA SER A 294 10.67 5.74 6.05
C SER A 294 9.77 6.96 6.18
N ALA A 295 10.07 8.04 5.44
CA ALA A 295 9.19 9.19 5.35
C ALA A 295 7.83 8.83 4.72
N ALA A 296 7.83 7.99 3.67
CA ALA A 296 6.60 7.49 3.06
C ALA A 296 5.77 6.64 4.04
N GLN A 297 6.40 5.80 4.87
CA GLN A 297 5.71 5.01 5.89
C GLN A 297 5.05 5.89 6.96
N ILE A 298 5.70 6.99 7.34
CA ILE A 298 5.13 7.99 8.27
C ILE A 298 3.92 8.67 7.62
N LEU A 299 4.07 9.21 6.41
CA LEU A 299 2.99 9.93 5.72
C LEU A 299 1.84 9.00 5.29
N GLY A 300 2.13 7.73 5.00
CA GLY A 300 1.14 6.70 4.68
C GLY A 300 0.22 6.31 5.85
N LEU A 301 0.48 6.81 7.06
CA LEU A 301 -0.48 6.68 8.16
C LEU A 301 -1.75 7.51 7.91
N SER A 302 -1.63 8.67 7.25
CA SER A 302 -2.74 9.58 6.94
C SER A 302 -3.08 9.67 5.45
N ASP A 303 -2.18 9.26 4.55
CA ASP A 303 -2.40 9.27 3.10
C ASP A 303 -2.53 7.84 2.55
N HIS A 304 -3.73 7.47 2.08
CA HIS A 304 -4.00 6.13 1.56
C HIS A 304 -3.32 5.85 0.20
N LEU A 305 -2.98 6.87 -0.59
CA LEU A 305 -2.29 6.71 -1.87
C LEU A 305 -0.82 6.37 -1.64
N VAL A 306 -0.17 7.07 -0.71
CA VAL A 306 1.21 6.73 -0.28
C VAL A 306 1.24 5.33 0.33
N TRP A 307 0.27 5.02 1.20
CA TRP A 307 0.12 3.68 1.78
C TRP A 307 -0.04 2.59 0.71
N ALA A 308 -0.88 2.84 -0.31
CA ALA A 308 -1.13 1.89 -1.39
C ALA A 308 0.14 1.60 -2.19
N LYS A 309 0.95 2.62 -2.48
CA LYS A 309 2.24 2.46 -3.16
C LYS A 309 3.23 1.64 -2.33
N LEU A 310 3.29 1.86 -1.03
CA LEU A 310 4.10 1.02 -0.12
C LEU A 310 3.63 -0.45 -0.14
N ARG A 311 2.31 -0.67 -0.05
CA ARG A 311 1.73 -2.01 -0.04
C ARG A 311 1.98 -2.77 -1.35
N ALA A 312 1.87 -2.07 -2.48
CA ALA A 312 2.17 -2.60 -3.80
C ALA A 312 3.68 -2.86 -3.99
N ALA A 313 4.55 -1.96 -3.52
CA ALA A 313 6.00 -2.17 -3.57
C ALA A 313 6.41 -3.44 -2.80
N MET A 314 5.87 -3.66 -1.60
CA MET A 314 6.10 -4.89 -0.83
C MET A 314 5.69 -6.16 -1.58
N LEU A 315 4.53 -6.12 -2.26
CA LEU A 315 4.08 -7.23 -3.11
C LEU A 315 5.07 -7.47 -4.26
N ASN A 316 5.42 -6.42 -5.00
CA ASN A 316 6.27 -6.52 -6.18
C ASN A 316 7.69 -7.00 -5.84
N THR A 317 8.26 -6.56 -4.73
CA THR A 317 9.54 -7.11 -4.22
C THR A 317 9.43 -8.60 -3.96
N TRP A 318 8.35 -9.05 -3.30
CA TRP A 318 8.14 -10.48 -3.04
C TRP A 318 7.92 -11.29 -4.33
N ILE A 319 7.18 -10.77 -5.30
CA ILE A 319 6.99 -11.41 -6.61
C ILE A 319 8.35 -11.55 -7.33
N SER A 320 9.16 -10.49 -7.32
CA SER A 320 10.51 -10.50 -7.92
C SER A 320 11.40 -11.58 -7.33
N LEU A 321 11.36 -11.77 -6.00
CA LEU A 321 12.07 -12.87 -5.32
C LEU A 321 11.58 -14.24 -5.80
N LYS A 322 10.27 -14.47 -5.84
CA LYS A 322 9.67 -15.73 -6.33
C LYS A 322 10.06 -16.05 -7.76
N GLN A 323 10.00 -15.04 -8.64
CA GLN A 323 10.37 -15.22 -10.05
C GLN A 323 11.87 -15.49 -10.22
N THR A 324 12.72 -14.85 -9.41
CA THR A 324 14.17 -15.04 -9.45
C THR A 324 14.54 -16.45 -8.99
N ASP A 325 13.97 -16.92 -7.87
CA ASP A 325 14.15 -18.29 -7.37
C ASP A 325 13.71 -19.33 -8.40
N ARG A 326 12.52 -19.15 -9.00
CA ARG A 326 12.02 -20.04 -10.08
C ARG A 326 12.98 -20.12 -11.27
N LYS A 327 13.57 -18.98 -11.68
CA LYS A 327 14.56 -18.97 -12.78
C LYS A 327 15.82 -19.74 -12.41
N LEU A 328 16.31 -19.59 -11.18
CA LEU A 328 17.50 -20.32 -10.70
C LEU A 328 17.25 -21.82 -10.58
N GLN A 329 16.07 -22.24 -10.12
CA GLN A 329 15.69 -23.66 -10.05
C GLN A 329 15.68 -24.33 -11.42
N ALA A 330 15.25 -23.62 -12.46
CA ALA A 330 15.26 -24.13 -13.83
C ALA A 330 16.68 -24.33 -14.40
N CYS A 331 17.71 -23.67 -13.86
CA CYS A 331 19.10 -23.85 -14.24
C CYS A 331 19.80 -25.01 -13.50
N ASN A 332 19.17 -25.57 -12.47
CA ASN A 332 19.71 -26.67 -11.66
C ASN A 332 19.32 -28.06 -12.19
N LEU A 333 18.62 -28.12 -13.32
CA LEU A 333 18.17 -29.34 -14.01
C LEU A 333 18.88 -29.47 -15.36
#